data_AF-A0A8J8M9E3-F1
#
_entry.id   AF-A0A8J8M9E3-F1
#
_cell.length_a   1.000
_cell.length_b   1.000
_cell.length_c   1.000
_cell.angle_alpha   90.00
_cell.angle_beta   90.00
_cell.angle_gamma   90.00
#
_symmetry.space_group_name_H-M   'P 1'
#
loop_
_entity.id
_entity.type
_entity.pdbx_description
1 polymer ?
#
loop_
_entity_poly.entity_id
_entity_poly.type
_entity_poly.pdbx_seq_one_letter_code
_entity_poly.pdbx_strand_id
1 'polypeptide(L)'
;MKFKKYTIIICLAIIILVLIFIKNKRSSDEFEFSLVFSVNGDDKISTFDNSFRVHTVDGIKVINLELTKEEKDKVKRFIIDRRITKEKGYIGNSKGLVINPCEKCTFNYTLNGKENTISWTTESLGPYSINVNEGKITPLEGNEENYEKVRNLFDLRKLIEDIIYQHKETDGLPEHVQYL
;
A
#
# COMPACT_ATOMS: atom_id res chain seq x y z
N MET A 1 43.05 22.30 28.39
CA MET A 1 42.39 20.98 28.19
C MET A 1 40.88 21.02 27.95
N LYS A 2 40.13 22.06 28.39
CA LYS A 2 38.67 22.14 28.20
C LYS A 2 38.23 22.36 26.74
N PHE A 3 38.96 23.18 25.96
CA PHE A 3 38.61 23.51 24.57
C PHE A 3 38.51 22.27 23.64
N LYS A 4 39.48 21.34 23.73
CA LYS A 4 39.48 20.10 22.91
C LYS A 4 38.26 19.20 23.17
N LYS A 5 37.73 19.16 24.41
CA LYS A 5 36.54 18.36 24.73
C LYS A 5 35.28 18.93 24.08
N TYR A 6 35.11 20.26 24.06
CA TYR A 6 33.98 20.89 23.40
C TYR A 6 34.03 20.73 21.87
N THR A 7 35.22 20.80 21.26
CA THR A 7 35.38 20.56 19.82
C THR A 7 34.97 19.14 19.42
N ILE A 8 35.34 18.12 20.21
CA ILE A 8 34.97 16.72 19.95
C ILE A 8 33.45 16.52 20.07
N ILE A 9 32.82 17.10 21.09
CA ILE A 9 31.36 17.00 21.30
C ILE A 9 30.60 17.66 20.14
N ILE A 10 31.06 18.82 19.66
CA ILE A 10 30.43 19.53 18.53
C ILE A 10 30.56 18.71 17.23
N CYS A 11 31.74 18.13 16.96
CA CYS A 11 31.92 17.27 15.79
C CYS A 11 31.00 16.03 15.83
N LEU A 12 30.86 15.39 16.99
CA LEU A 12 29.94 14.26 17.18
C LEU A 12 28.48 14.66 16.95
N ALA A 13 28.05 15.82 17.46
CA ALA A 13 26.69 16.32 17.25
C ALA A 13 26.40 16.63 15.77
N ILE A 14 27.37 17.18 15.05
CA ILE A 14 27.26 17.44 13.60
C ILE A 14 27.18 16.12 12.82
N ILE A 15 27.99 15.12 13.16
CA ILE A 15 27.94 13.80 12.50
C ILE A 15 26.59 13.13 12.74
N ILE A 16 26.05 13.19 13.97
CA ILE A 16 24.73 12.65 14.29
C ILE A 16 23.64 13.40 13.50
N LEU A 17 23.71 14.73 13.42
CA LEU A 17 22.79 15.53 12.61
C LEU A 17 22.88 15.19 11.12
N VAL A 18 24.09 15.00 10.57
CA VAL A 18 24.30 14.59 9.19
C VAL A 18 23.76 13.18 8.94
N LEU A 19 23.94 12.24 9.87
CA LEU A 19 23.41 10.88 9.75
C LEU A 19 21.87 10.86 9.83
N ILE A 20 21.26 11.66 10.72
CA ILE A 20 19.80 11.85 10.77
C ILE A 20 19.31 12.49 9.47
N PHE A 21 20.03 13.48 8.96
CA PHE A 21 19.67 14.17 7.71
C PHE A 21 19.80 13.24 6.49
N ILE A 22 20.82 12.40 6.42
CA ILE A 22 20.99 11.39 5.37
C ILE A 22 19.90 10.31 5.47
N LYS A 23 19.57 9.85 6.68
CA LYS A 23 18.46 8.91 6.90
C LYS A 23 17.11 9.49 6.44
N ASN A 24 16.92 10.81 6.60
CA ASN A 24 15.69 11.50 6.20
C ASN A 24 15.69 12.02 4.76
N LYS A 25 16.81 11.94 4.02
CA LYS A 25 16.89 12.41 2.64
C LYS A 25 16.44 11.31 1.68
N ARG A 26 15.19 10.88 1.79
CA ARG A 26 14.52 10.19 0.68
C ARG A 26 14.39 11.19 -0.47
N SER A 27 14.88 10.80 -1.63
CA SER A 27 14.78 11.62 -2.84
C SER A 27 13.31 11.88 -3.15
N SER A 28 12.94 13.10 -3.55
CA SER A 28 11.55 13.40 -3.98
C SER A 28 11.13 12.57 -5.21
N ASP A 29 12.07 11.91 -5.88
CA ASP A 29 11.85 11.06 -7.05
C ASP A 29 11.76 9.57 -6.72
N GLU A 30 11.97 9.19 -5.46
CA GLU A 30 11.78 7.80 -5.04
C GLU A 30 10.29 7.46 -5.04
N PHE A 31 9.95 6.31 -5.65
CA PHE A 31 8.58 5.83 -5.64
C PHE A 31 8.24 5.35 -4.24
N GLU A 32 7.33 6.06 -3.61
CA GLU A 32 6.82 5.81 -2.29
C GLU A 32 5.31 5.65 -2.38
N PHE A 33 4.74 4.80 -1.54
CA PHE A 33 3.31 4.59 -1.50
C PHE A 33 2.81 4.29 -0.09
N SER A 34 1.51 4.50 0.08
CA SER A 34 0.74 3.96 1.19
C SER A 34 -0.54 3.36 0.67
N LEU A 35 -0.87 2.17 1.17
CA LEU A 35 -2.15 1.53 0.93
C LEU A 35 -2.85 1.41 2.28
N VAL A 36 -4.01 2.03 2.39
CA VAL A 36 -4.98 1.75 3.44
C VAL A 36 -5.96 0.72 2.88
N PHE A 37 -6.18 -0.35 3.63
CA PHE A 37 -6.99 -1.51 3.24
C PHE A 37 -7.65 -2.15 4.46
N SER A 38 -8.30 -3.31 4.27
CA SER A 38 -9.26 -3.97 5.19
C SER A 38 -10.70 -3.51 5.05
N VAL A 39 -11.60 -4.31 5.64
CA VAL A 39 -13.03 -4.04 5.74
C VAL A 39 -13.24 -2.67 6.36
N ASN A 40 -12.67 -2.39 7.53
CA ASN A 40 -12.87 -1.11 8.22
C ASN A 40 -11.92 0.01 7.76
N GLY A 41 -11.00 -0.25 6.82
CA GLY A 41 -10.00 0.72 6.39
C GLY A 41 -8.94 1.03 7.45
N ASP A 42 -8.71 0.12 8.40
CA ASP A 42 -7.80 0.35 9.52
C ASP A 42 -6.41 -0.27 9.33
N ASP A 43 -6.25 -1.21 8.39
CA ASP A 43 -4.97 -1.79 8.02
C ASP A 43 -4.25 -0.88 7.02
N LYS A 44 -2.94 -0.77 7.18
CA LYS A 44 -2.14 0.18 6.41
C LYS A 44 -0.73 -0.33 6.21
N ILE A 45 -0.26 -0.29 4.97
CA ILE A 45 1.17 -0.28 4.63
C ILE A 45 1.54 1.13 4.18
N SER A 46 2.70 1.61 4.60
CA SER A 46 3.25 2.88 4.16
C SER A 46 4.75 2.79 4.06
N THR A 47 5.27 2.92 2.85
CA THR A 47 6.71 3.00 2.64
C THR A 47 7.23 4.32 3.20
N PHE A 48 6.44 5.41 3.19
CA PHE A 48 6.83 6.75 3.70
C PHE A 48 7.41 6.74 5.11
N ASP A 49 6.93 5.85 5.97
CA ASP A 49 7.35 5.67 7.36
C ASP A 49 7.78 4.23 7.68
N ASN A 50 7.92 3.37 6.65
CA ASN A 50 8.21 1.94 6.77
C ASN A 50 7.29 1.24 7.79
N SER A 51 5.99 1.55 7.77
CA SER A 51 5.04 0.99 8.73
C SER A 51 4.06 0.03 8.07
N PHE A 52 3.88 -1.13 8.69
CA PHE A 52 2.80 -2.05 8.41
C PHE A 52 1.92 -2.23 9.66
N ARG A 53 0.70 -1.72 9.62
CA ARG A 53 -0.32 -1.83 10.66
C ARG A 53 -1.36 -2.85 10.22
N VAL A 54 -1.57 -3.87 11.06
CA VAL A 54 -2.55 -4.94 10.83
C VAL A 54 -3.39 -5.23 12.07
N HIS A 55 -4.68 -5.46 11.89
CA HIS A 55 -5.59 -5.93 12.94
C HIS A 55 -5.51 -7.46 13.03
N THR A 56 -5.19 -7.94 14.21
CA THR A 56 -5.15 -9.36 14.54
C THR A 56 -6.19 -9.68 15.61
N VAL A 57 -6.42 -10.97 15.88
CA VAL A 57 -7.29 -11.42 16.98
C VAL A 57 -6.84 -10.88 18.35
N ASP A 58 -5.54 -10.63 18.51
CA ASP A 58 -4.94 -10.10 19.74
C ASP A 58 -4.90 -8.56 19.77
N GLY A 59 -5.50 -7.90 18.77
CA GLY A 59 -5.51 -6.45 18.60
C GLY A 59 -4.58 -5.96 17.48
N ILE A 60 -4.29 -4.67 17.50
CA ILE A 60 -3.53 -3.98 16.45
C ILE A 60 -2.04 -4.25 16.62
N LYS A 61 -1.40 -4.78 15.57
CA LYS A 61 0.05 -4.89 15.49
C LYS A 61 0.59 -3.83 14.53
N VAL A 62 1.72 -3.23 14.89
CA VAL A 62 2.45 -2.29 14.04
C VAL A 62 3.88 -2.80 13.91
N ILE A 63 4.29 -3.04 12.67
CA ILE A 63 5.58 -3.59 12.30
C ILE A 63 6.35 -2.52 11.53
N ASN A 64 7.65 -2.44 11.79
CA ASN A 64 8.55 -1.70 10.93
C ASN A 64 8.91 -2.61 9.75
N LEU A 65 8.42 -2.24 8.56
CA LEU A 65 8.58 -3.00 7.34
C LEU A 65 9.16 -2.10 6.25
N GLU A 66 10.44 -2.30 5.96
CA GLU A 66 11.14 -1.54 4.92
C GLU A 66 11.16 -2.33 3.61
N LEU A 67 10.37 -1.87 2.64
CA LEU A 67 10.37 -2.46 1.30
C LEU A 67 11.61 -2.02 0.52
N THR A 68 12.23 -3.00 -0.14
CA THR A 68 13.35 -2.77 -1.04
C THR A 68 12.93 -1.92 -2.24
N LYS A 69 13.92 -1.30 -2.90
CA LYS A 69 13.68 -0.58 -4.15
C LYS A 69 13.05 -1.47 -5.23
N GLU A 70 13.46 -2.73 -5.32
CA GLU A 70 12.93 -3.66 -6.32
C GLU A 70 11.43 -3.93 -6.11
N GLU A 71 11.00 -4.09 -4.87
CA GLU A 71 9.58 -4.26 -4.52
C GLU A 71 8.77 -3.02 -4.83
N LYS A 72 9.28 -1.84 -4.45
CA LYS A 72 8.68 -0.55 -4.81
C LYS A 72 8.57 -0.38 -6.33
N ASP A 73 9.59 -0.79 -7.09
CA ASP A 73 9.59 -0.76 -8.55
C ASP A 73 8.64 -1.80 -9.20
N LYS A 74 8.35 -2.94 -8.54
CA LYS A 74 7.31 -3.89 -8.99
C LYS A 74 5.93 -3.24 -8.93
N VAL A 75 5.61 -2.59 -7.80
CA VAL A 75 4.33 -1.84 -7.64
C VAL A 75 4.23 -0.70 -8.65
N LYS A 76 5.29 0.10 -8.80
CA LYS A 76 5.36 1.19 -9.78
C LYS A 76 5.08 0.71 -11.20
N ARG A 77 5.76 -0.35 -11.65
CA ARG A 77 5.57 -0.93 -12.99
C ARG A 77 4.14 -1.41 -13.19
N PHE A 78 3.57 -2.11 -12.20
CA PHE A 78 2.19 -2.58 -12.26
C PHE A 78 1.22 -1.44 -12.56
N ILE A 79 1.34 -0.32 -11.84
CA ILE A 79 0.47 0.86 -12.01
C ILE A 79 0.63 1.48 -13.41
N ILE A 80 1.86 1.58 -13.90
CA ILE A 80 2.17 2.15 -15.23
C ILE A 80 1.64 1.23 -16.34
N ASP A 81 1.96 -0.05 -16.28
CA ASP A 81 1.64 -1.04 -17.31
C ASP A 81 0.12 -1.24 -17.43
N ARG A 82 -0.59 -1.21 -16.29
CA ARG A 82 -2.06 -1.32 -16.21
C ARG A 82 -2.78 0.02 -16.37
N ARG A 83 -2.06 1.13 -16.60
CA ARG A 83 -2.60 2.49 -16.78
C ARG A 83 -3.54 2.95 -15.67
N ILE A 84 -3.26 2.53 -14.43
CA ILE A 84 -4.05 2.85 -13.24
C ILE A 84 -3.98 4.36 -12.90
N THR A 85 -2.99 5.08 -13.45
CA THR A 85 -2.63 6.49 -13.14
C THR A 85 -3.58 7.60 -13.62
N LYS A 86 -4.73 7.28 -14.23
CA LYS A 86 -5.64 8.30 -14.82
C LYS A 86 -7.06 8.33 -14.27
N GLU A 87 -7.40 7.49 -13.31
CA GLU A 87 -8.79 7.30 -12.93
C GLU A 87 -9.17 8.11 -11.69
N LYS A 88 -9.74 9.30 -11.91
CA LYS A 88 -10.69 9.88 -10.94
C LYS A 88 -12.03 9.17 -11.14
N GLY A 89 -12.19 7.99 -10.55
CA GLY A 89 -13.42 7.20 -10.63
C GLY A 89 -14.11 7.13 -9.28
N TYR A 90 -15.13 7.94 -9.04
CA TYR A 90 -16.23 7.52 -8.18
C TYR A 90 -17.12 6.65 -9.05
N ILE A 91 -17.13 5.35 -8.81
CA ILE A 91 -18.02 4.42 -9.49
C ILE A 91 -19.22 4.21 -8.53
N GLY A 92 -20.44 4.21 -9.07
CA GLY A 92 -21.69 4.35 -8.31
C GLY A 92 -22.26 3.03 -7.77
N ASN A 93 -23.14 3.17 -6.77
CA ASN A 93 -23.73 2.09 -5.97
C ASN A 93 -24.69 1.17 -6.74
N SER A 94 -24.64 -0.14 -6.46
CA SER A 94 -25.81 -1.04 -6.55
C SER A 94 -25.62 -2.27 -5.62
N LYS A 95 -26.73 -2.86 -5.15
CA LYS A 95 -26.74 -3.93 -4.15
C LYS A 95 -26.69 -5.33 -4.78
N GLY A 96 -25.82 -6.19 -4.26
CA GLY A 96 -25.84 -7.66 -4.45
C GLY A 96 -24.65 -8.39 -3.79
N LEU A 97 -24.91 -9.00 -2.62
CA LEU A 97 -24.18 -10.02 -1.80
C LEU A 97 -22.64 -10.21 -1.82
N VAL A 98 -22.13 -10.60 -0.64
CA VAL A 98 -20.83 -10.23 -0.04
C VAL A 98 -19.71 -11.26 -0.21
N ILE A 99 -18.54 -10.77 -0.63
CA ILE A 99 -17.20 -11.29 -0.30
C ILE A 99 -16.37 -10.05 0.11
N ASN A 100 -15.39 -10.14 1.02
CA ASN A 100 -14.73 -8.96 1.60
C ASN A 100 -13.42 -8.54 0.91
N PRO A 101 -13.47 -7.64 -0.08
CA PRO A 101 -12.45 -6.64 -0.31
C PRO A 101 -12.87 -5.32 0.30
N CYS A 102 -11.88 -4.48 0.62
CA CYS A 102 -12.00 -3.30 1.49
C CYS A 102 -13.30 -2.48 1.31
N GLU A 103 -13.97 -2.13 2.43
CA GLU A 103 -15.07 -1.16 2.37
C GLU A 103 -14.53 0.20 1.94
N LYS A 104 -13.25 0.49 2.24
CA LYS A 104 -12.55 1.66 1.73
C LYS A 104 -11.07 1.37 1.58
N CYS A 105 -10.61 1.30 0.33
CA CYS A 105 -9.19 1.32 0.02
C CYS A 105 -8.75 2.72 -0.40
N THR A 106 -7.54 3.10 -0.01
CA THR A 106 -6.90 4.32 -0.49
C THR A 106 -5.44 4.04 -0.75
N PHE A 107 -5.03 4.21 -2.00
CA PHE A 107 -3.66 4.08 -2.45
C PHE A 107 -3.09 5.46 -2.77
N ASN A 108 -2.20 5.96 -1.92
CA ASN A 108 -1.46 7.19 -2.16
C ASN A 108 -0.07 6.83 -2.67
N TYR A 109 0.44 7.50 -3.69
CA TYR A 109 1.76 7.22 -4.24
C TYR A 109 2.43 8.47 -4.85
N THR A 110 3.76 8.45 -4.88
CA THR A 110 4.57 9.43 -5.61
C THR A 110 4.91 8.90 -7.00
N LEU A 111 4.63 9.67 -8.04
CA LEU A 111 5.07 9.36 -9.40
C LEU A 111 5.57 10.62 -10.08
N ASN A 112 6.83 10.58 -10.54
CA ASN A 112 7.51 11.70 -11.19
C ASN A 112 7.45 12.98 -10.35
N GLY A 113 7.72 12.87 -9.04
CA GLY A 113 7.70 13.99 -8.09
C GLY A 113 6.31 14.53 -7.74
N LYS A 114 5.23 13.85 -8.17
CA LYS A 114 3.84 14.25 -7.86
C LYS A 114 3.16 13.22 -6.98
N GLU A 115 2.43 13.70 -5.98
CA GLU A 115 1.54 12.88 -5.17
C GLU A 115 0.25 12.60 -5.95
N ASN A 116 -0.22 11.35 -5.85
CA ASN A 116 -1.44 10.87 -6.47
C ASN A 116 -2.20 10.02 -5.47
N THR A 117 -3.53 10.02 -5.58
CA THR A 117 -4.41 9.23 -4.73
C THR A 117 -5.42 8.49 -5.61
N ILE A 118 -5.59 7.21 -5.32
CA ILE A 118 -6.64 6.36 -5.88
C ILE A 118 -7.46 5.85 -4.71
N SER A 119 -8.78 5.94 -4.81
CA SER A 119 -9.68 5.47 -3.77
C SER A 119 -10.76 4.63 -4.40
N TRP A 120 -11.05 3.48 -3.79
CA TRP A 120 -12.11 2.59 -4.23
C TRP A 120 -12.76 1.90 -3.05
N THR A 121 -14.03 1.57 -3.20
CA THR A 121 -14.80 0.76 -2.26
C THR A 121 -15.39 -0.43 -3.01
N THR A 122 -15.61 -1.56 -2.34
CA THR A 122 -16.30 -2.69 -2.96
C THR A 122 -17.69 -2.31 -3.49
N GLU A 123 -18.40 -1.42 -2.80
CA GLU A 123 -19.71 -0.91 -3.24
C GLU A 123 -19.63 0.01 -4.46
N SER A 124 -18.55 0.78 -4.58
CA SER A 124 -18.36 1.71 -5.70
C SER A 124 -18.12 0.95 -6.99
N LEU A 125 -17.55 -0.25 -6.95
CA LEU A 125 -17.01 -0.88 -8.15
C LEU A 125 -18.08 -1.37 -9.13
N GLY A 126 -19.34 -1.53 -8.70
CA GLY A 126 -20.49 -2.04 -9.46
C GLY A 126 -20.83 -3.50 -9.09
N PRO A 127 -21.82 -4.13 -9.74
CA PRO A 127 -22.22 -5.50 -9.42
C PRO A 127 -21.23 -6.50 -10.06
N TYR A 128 -20.40 -7.16 -9.24
CA TYR A 128 -19.50 -8.23 -9.65
C TYR A 128 -19.65 -9.40 -8.69
N SER A 129 -19.53 -10.63 -9.20
CA SER A 129 -19.25 -11.76 -8.32
C SER A 129 -17.74 -11.91 -8.21
N ILE A 130 -17.23 -11.75 -7.00
CA ILE A 130 -15.86 -12.12 -6.67
C ILE A 130 -15.92 -13.56 -6.21
N ASN A 131 -14.96 -14.39 -6.61
CA ASN A 131 -14.71 -15.68 -6.01
C ASN A 131 -13.34 -15.55 -5.34
N VAL A 132 -13.34 -15.37 -4.01
CA VAL A 132 -12.09 -15.22 -3.21
C VAL A 132 -11.22 -16.45 -3.33
N ASN A 133 -11.83 -17.64 -3.36
CA ASN A 133 -11.14 -18.91 -3.43
C ASN A 133 -10.33 -19.04 -4.74
N GLU A 134 -10.96 -18.66 -5.85
CA GLU A 134 -10.34 -18.72 -7.17
C GLU A 134 -9.57 -17.44 -7.55
N GLY A 135 -9.59 -16.41 -6.69
CA GLY A 135 -9.11 -15.06 -7.04
C GLY A 135 -9.78 -14.49 -8.30
N LYS A 136 -10.98 -14.95 -8.63
CA LYS A 136 -11.65 -14.69 -9.91
C LYS A 136 -12.73 -13.65 -9.72
N ILE A 137 -12.66 -12.57 -10.48
CA ILE A 137 -13.73 -11.58 -10.57
C ILE A 137 -14.52 -11.93 -11.84
N THR A 138 -15.85 -11.93 -11.77
CA THR A 138 -16.72 -12.13 -12.93
C THR A 138 -17.69 -10.95 -13.01
N PRO A 139 -17.77 -10.24 -14.15
CA PRO A 139 -18.73 -9.15 -14.31
C PRO A 139 -20.16 -9.69 -14.28
N LEU A 140 -21.06 -8.96 -13.63
CA LEU A 140 -22.49 -9.13 -13.88
C LEU A 140 -22.86 -8.39 -15.17
N GLU A 141 -23.83 -8.94 -15.89
CA GLU A 141 -24.24 -8.52 -17.24
C GLU A 141 -24.36 -6.99 -17.35
N GLY A 142 -23.67 -6.41 -18.36
CA GLY A 142 -23.68 -4.96 -18.63
C GLY A 142 -22.61 -4.13 -17.89
N ASN A 143 -21.66 -4.77 -17.19
CA ASN A 143 -20.56 -4.10 -16.48
C ASN A 143 -19.15 -4.49 -16.99
N GLU A 144 -19.06 -5.00 -18.21
CA GLU A 144 -17.82 -5.53 -18.78
C GLU A 144 -16.73 -4.45 -18.97
N GLU A 145 -17.09 -3.19 -19.19
CA GLU A 145 -16.13 -2.08 -19.32
C GLU A 145 -15.45 -1.72 -17.98
N ASN A 146 -16.19 -1.83 -16.88
CA ASN A 146 -15.67 -1.52 -15.55
C ASN A 146 -14.89 -2.70 -14.96
N TYR A 147 -15.13 -3.91 -15.45
CA TYR A 147 -14.44 -5.13 -15.02
C TYR A 147 -12.92 -5.04 -15.01
N GLU A 148 -12.31 -4.51 -16.07
CA GLU A 148 -10.84 -4.44 -16.16
C GLU A 148 -10.26 -3.49 -15.11
N LYS A 149 -10.94 -2.38 -14.84
CA LYS A 149 -10.55 -1.39 -13.82
C LYS A 149 -10.63 -1.99 -12.42
N VAL A 150 -11.76 -2.62 -12.12
CA VAL A 150 -12.00 -3.35 -10.88
C VAL A 150 -10.88 -4.38 -10.68
N ARG A 151 -10.69 -5.25 -11.66
CA ARG A 151 -9.64 -6.27 -11.62
C ARG A 151 -8.25 -5.71 -11.37
N ASN A 152 -7.87 -4.62 -12.05
CA ASN A 152 -6.56 -4.00 -11.87
C ASN A 152 -6.36 -3.45 -10.45
N LEU A 153 -7.39 -2.90 -9.80
CA LEU A 153 -7.31 -2.41 -8.41
C LEU A 153 -7.18 -3.56 -7.40
N PHE A 154 -7.87 -4.67 -7.65
CA PHE A 154 -7.74 -5.90 -6.85
C PHE A 154 -6.35 -6.51 -6.99
N ASP A 155 -5.89 -6.68 -8.22
CA ASP A 155 -4.57 -7.24 -8.52
C ASP A 155 -3.45 -6.35 -7.96
N LEU A 156 -3.63 -5.02 -7.93
CA LEU A 156 -2.70 -4.09 -7.27
C LEU A 156 -2.62 -4.35 -5.75
N ARG A 157 -3.77 -4.46 -5.08
CA ARG A 157 -3.82 -4.77 -3.64
C ARG A 157 -3.16 -6.12 -3.35
N LYS A 158 -3.51 -7.13 -4.13
CA LYS A 158 -2.94 -8.49 -4.05
C LYS A 158 -1.42 -8.45 -4.22
N LEU A 159 -0.90 -7.77 -5.24
CA LEU A 159 0.54 -7.63 -5.45
C LEU A 159 1.25 -7.03 -4.23
N ILE A 160 0.65 -6.01 -3.61
CA ILE A 160 1.22 -5.35 -2.43
C ILE A 160 1.19 -6.29 -1.22
N GLU A 161 0.08 -6.99 -0.97
CA GLU A 161 -0.01 -7.97 0.12
C GLU A 161 0.97 -9.14 -0.11
N ASP A 162 1.07 -9.67 -1.33
CA ASP A 162 2.03 -10.75 -1.67
C ASP A 162 3.48 -10.32 -1.44
N ILE A 163 3.82 -9.05 -1.69
CA ILE A 163 5.14 -8.50 -1.36
C ILE A 163 5.32 -8.46 0.15
N ILE A 164 4.36 -7.89 0.89
CA ILE A 164 4.45 -7.72 2.35
C ILE A 164 4.63 -9.06 3.06
N TYR A 165 3.84 -10.07 2.71
CA TYR A 165 3.84 -11.37 3.36
C TYR A 165 5.02 -12.28 2.98
N GLN A 166 5.94 -11.80 2.12
CA GLN A 166 7.25 -12.45 1.90
C GLN A 166 8.28 -12.07 2.97
N HIS A 167 8.01 -11.04 3.77
CA HIS A 167 8.93 -10.56 4.81
C HIS A 167 8.73 -11.32 6.12
N LYS A 168 9.84 -11.75 6.73
CA LYS A 168 9.84 -12.55 7.98
C LYS A 168 9.20 -11.81 9.15
N GLU A 169 9.26 -10.49 9.13
CA GLU A 169 8.63 -9.60 10.10
C GLU A 169 7.11 -9.78 10.14
N THR A 170 6.53 -10.35 9.09
CA THR A 170 5.10 -10.59 8.96
C THR A 170 4.69 -12.06 9.18
N ASP A 171 5.64 -12.93 9.52
CA ASP A 171 5.37 -14.35 9.79
C ASP A 171 4.30 -14.51 10.89
N GLY A 172 3.24 -15.24 10.58
CA GLY A 172 2.14 -15.53 11.52
C GLY A 172 1.09 -14.41 11.65
N LEU A 173 1.16 -13.37 10.82
CA LEU A 173 0.07 -12.40 10.68
C LEU A 173 -1.04 -12.91 9.76
N PRO A 174 -2.30 -12.46 9.96
CA PRO A 174 -3.41 -12.86 9.10
C PRO A 174 -3.29 -12.22 7.71
N GLU A 175 -3.26 -13.04 6.66
CA GLU A 175 -3.39 -12.56 5.28
C GLU A 175 -4.82 -12.05 5.03
N HIS A 176 -4.95 -10.91 4.33
CA HIS A 176 -6.26 -10.27 4.09
C HIS A 176 -6.85 -10.61 2.73
N VAL A 177 -6.04 -11.10 1.80
CA VAL A 177 -6.47 -11.84 0.61
C VAL A 177 -6.28 -13.32 0.92
N GLN A 178 -7.37 -14.00 1.31
CA GLN A 178 -7.33 -15.45 1.47
C GLN A 178 -7.21 -16.11 0.10
N TYR A 179 -6.08 -16.76 -0.17
CA TYR A 179 -5.95 -17.73 -1.26
C TYR A 179 -6.32 -19.12 -0.71
N LEU A 180 -7.56 -19.55 -0.93
CA LEU A 180 -7.95 -20.94 -0.67
C LEU A 180 -8.54 -21.57 -1.93
#